data_AF-A0A965E2L4-F1
#
_entry.id   AF-A0A965E2L4-F1
#
_cell.length_a   1.000
_cell.length_b   1.000
_cell.length_c   1.000
_cell.angle_alpha   90.00
_cell.angle_beta   90.00
_cell.angle_gamma   90.00
#
_symmetry.space_group_name_H-M   'P 1'
#
loop_
_entity.id
_entity.type
_entity.pdbx_description
1 polymer ?
#
loop_
_entity_poly.entity_id
_entity_poly.type
_entity_poly.pdbx_seq_one_letter_code
_entity_poly.pdbx_strand_id
1 'polypeptide(L)'
;MLLVEAADKPKPPYDVFPPATPPYYRVRYDASTKAGELIFPVNYTIWIPPGITTLRGVIVHQHGCGEGSCRSGLTGAYDLHWQALARKHDCALLAPSYEQPDKADCQMWCDPRNGSAAAFQKCLVDLGEKSGHPELSKLPWALWGHSGGGHWAGGMVLLHPERVAAAWLRSGVPLLKANTTRSTIKPHNLPDAALKVPVMCNPGTKEGLTVKDSRFGGVWPANEVFFNEIRAKGGLVSVAVDPLSSHECGNQRYFAIPWFDACLTARLPKVSGEKLKTMPTDGTWLGPITGGEAVPASKFTGDPLKAAWLPNEAVAKGWMEYVKDTKVSDTTLPPSPTQVRLIGNELTWEAQADLESGLAHFVIERDGKFLATVPEVAKNPFGRPIFQNLQYSDTPTQPLVPMKYIDTNAEAGKPHTYRVIAVNTVGLKSKPSEEAKAK
;
A
#
# COMPACT_ATOMS: atom_id res chain seq x y z
N MET A 1 5.36 -33.43 -45.45
CA MET A 1 4.34 -32.78 -44.62
C MET A 1 4.95 -32.59 -43.25
N LEU A 2 5.62 -31.45 -43.03
CA LEU A 2 6.28 -31.12 -41.78
C LEU A 2 5.20 -30.60 -40.82
N LEU A 3 5.05 -31.29 -39.69
CA LEU A 3 4.24 -30.85 -38.57
C LEU A 3 4.88 -29.57 -38.01
N VAL A 4 4.19 -28.45 -38.18
CA VAL A 4 4.50 -27.20 -37.50
C VAL A 4 4.05 -27.38 -36.05
N GLU A 5 5.01 -27.47 -35.14
CA GLU A 5 4.75 -27.37 -33.70
C GLU A 5 3.96 -26.08 -33.43
N ALA A 6 2.84 -26.22 -32.73
CA ALA A 6 2.05 -25.09 -32.27
C ALA A 6 2.96 -24.17 -31.44
N ALA A 7 3.17 -22.96 -31.93
CA ALA A 7 3.82 -21.90 -31.16
C ALA A 7 3.11 -21.76 -29.80
N ASP A 8 3.88 -21.84 -28.72
CA ASP A 8 3.42 -21.54 -27.37
C ASP A 8 2.64 -20.22 -27.38
N LYS A 9 1.35 -20.28 -27.03
CA LYS A 9 0.57 -19.06 -26.78
C LYS A 9 1.33 -18.26 -25.72
N PRO A 10 1.45 -16.92 -25.85
CA PRO A 10 2.00 -16.11 -24.79
C PRO A 10 1.20 -16.40 -23.51
N LYS A 11 1.91 -16.90 -22.49
CA LYS A 11 1.39 -17.12 -21.15
C LYS A 11 0.65 -15.86 -20.69
N PRO A 12 -0.59 -15.94 -20.18
CA PRO A 12 -1.27 -14.80 -19.61
C PRO A 12 -0.35 -13.99 -18.69
N PRO A 13 -0.48 -12.66 -18.59
CA PRO A 13 0.40 -11.81 -17.80
C PRO A 13 0.40 -12.11 -16.29
N TYR A 14 -0.39 -13.10 -15.85
CA TYR A 14 -0.66 -13.52 -14.48
C TYR A 14 0.12 -14.76 -14.03
N ASP A 15 0.87 -15.42 -14.92
CA ASP A 15 1.33 -16.80 -14.66
C ASP A 15 2.52 -16.96 -13.69
N VAL A 16 3.16 -15.85 -13.29
CA VAL A 16 4.26 -15.89 -12.31
C VAL A 16 3.80 -15.28 -11.00
N PHE A 17 3.46 -16.17 -10.07
CA PHE A 17 3.09 -15.80 -8.71
C PHE A 17 4.28 -16.01 -7.77
N PRO A 18 4.55 -15.07 -6.85
CA PRO A 18 5.41 -15.38 -5.74
C PRO A 18 4.81 -16.53 -4.90
N PRO A 19 5.63 -17.41 -4.32
CA PRO A 19 5.15 -18.50 -3.47
C PRO A 19 4.29 -17.98 -2.32
N ALA A 20 3.14 -18.62 -2.09
CA ALA A 20 2.23 -18.31 -0.98
C ALA A 20 2.25 -19.44 0.06
N THR A 21 3.45 -19.81 0.49
CA THR A 21 3.68 -20.66 1.67
C THR A 21 3.70 -19.79 2.93
N PRO A 22 3.33 -20.31 4.11
CA PRO A 22 3.41 -19.55 5.36
C PRO A 22 4.73 -18.79 5.48
N PRO A 23 4.70 -17.49 5.89
CA PRO A 23 3.57 -16.76 6.46
C PRO A 23 2.57 -16.15 5.46
N TYR A 24 2.65 -16.53 4.18
CA TYR A 24 1.74 -16.10 3.13
C TYR A 24 0.68 -17.16 2.84
N TYR A 25 -0.53 -16.71 2.54
CA TYR A 25 -1.63 -17.57 2.13
C TYR A 25 -2.33 -16.96 0.91
N ARG A 26 -2.85 -17.82 0.04
CA ARG A 26 -3.58 -17.42 -1.16
C ARG A 26 -4.84 -18.24 -1.36
N VAL A 27 -5.90 -17.57 -1.81
CA VAL A 27 -7.12 -18.16 -2.38
C VAL A 27 -7.37 -17.55 -3.76
N ARG A 28 -7.97 -18.31 -4.66
CA ARG A 28 -8.35 -17.89 -6.01
C ARG A 28 -9.85 -18.12 -6.19
N TYR A 29 -10.51 -17.18 -6.86
CA TYR A 29 -11.86 -17.36 -7.37
C TYR A 29 -11.86 -17.16 -8.88
N ASP A 30 -12.60 -18.01 -9.58
CA ASP A 30 -12.82 -17.88 -11.02
C ASP A 30 -13.90 -16.84 -11.32
N ALA A 31 -13.94 -16.37 -12.57
CA ALA A 31 -14.97 -15.46 -13.03
C ALA A 31 -16.38 -16.05 -12.90
N SER A 32 -17.33 -15.25 -12.43
CA SER A 32 -18.75 -15.62 -12.43
C SER A 32 -19.45 -15.14 -13.70
N THR A 33 -20.45 -15.91 -14.14
CA THR A 33 -21.40 -15.53 -15.19
C THR A 33 -22.72 -15.02 -14.64
N LYS A 34 -22.90 -15.02 -13.32
CA LYS A 34 -24.15 -14.59 -12.66
C LYS A 34 -24.18 -13.07 -12.51
N ALA A 35 -25.36 -12.49 -12.71
CA ALA A 35 -25.56 -11.05 -12.57
C ALA A 35 -25.24 -10.58 -11.14
N GLY A 36 -24.42 -9.52 -11.02
CA GLY A 36 -24.02 -8.93 -9.74
C GLY A 36 -22.86 -9.63 -9.03
N GLU A 37 -22.41 -10.78 -9.52
CA GLU A 37 -21.18 -11.43 -9.06
C GLU A 37 -19.96 -10.93 -9.83
N LEU A 38 -18.77 -11.14 -9.27
CA LEU A 38 -17.52 -10.68 -9.87
C LEU A 38 -17.23 -11.45 -11.16
N ILE A 39 -17.17 -10.73 -12.29
CA ILE A 39 -17.00 -11.31 -13.62
C ILE A 39 -15.53 -11.52 -14.04
N PHE A 40 -14.58 -11.15 -13.19
CA PHE A 40 -13.16 -11.38 -13.43
C PHE A 40 -12.61 -12.37 -12.40
N PRO A 41 -11.69 -13.27 -12.79
CA PRO A 41 -10.97 -14.08 -11.82
C PRO A 41 -10.18 -13.16 -10.88
N VAL A 42 -9.93 -13.62 -9.66
CA VAL A 42 -9.17 -12.85 -8.67
C VAL A 42 -8.36 -13.76 -7.77
N ASN A 43 -7.11 -13.37 -7.51
CA ASN A 43 -6.27 -13.96 -6.48
C ASN A 43 -6.20 -13.00 -5.29
N TYR A 44 -6.46 -13.52 -4.10
CA TYR A 44 -6.22 -12.78 -2.86
C TYR A 44 -5.02 -13.39 -2.16
N THR A 45 -3.94 -12.62 -2.02
CA THR A 45 -2.76 -13.03 -1.23
C THR A 45 -2.74 -12.24 0.06
N ILE A 46 -2.56 -12.92 1.19
CA ILE A 46 -2.43 -12.33 2.51
C ILE A 46 -1.09 -12.73 3.12
N TRP A 47 -0.44 -11.77 3.77
CA TRP A 47 0.67 -11.98 4.68
C TRP A 47 0.18 -11.77 6.11
N ILE A 48 0.53 -12.70 6.99
CA ILE A 48 0.20 -12.64 8.41
C ILE A 48 1.51 -12.55 9.20
N PRO A 49 1.65 -11.60 10.14
CA PRO A 49 2.85 -11.49 10.95
C PRO A 49 3.21 -12.83 11.63
N PRO A 50 4.43 -13.38 11.43
CA PRO A 50 4.81 -14.64 12.06
C PRO A 50 4.68 -14.58 13.58
N GLY A 51 4.10 -15.63 14.17
CA GLY A 51 3.95 -15.77 15.63
C GLY A 51 2.78 -14.99 16.25
N ILE A 52 1.99 -14.27 15.44
CA ILE A 52 0.82 -13.56 15.95
C ILE A 52 -0.27 -14.55 16.37
N THR A 53 -0.89 -14.33 17.53
CA THR A 53 -1.97 -15.19 18.04
C THR A 53 -3.35 -14.66 17.68
N THR A 54 -3.50 -13.34 17.51
CA THR A 54 -4.79 -12.72 17.22
C THR A 54 -4.57 -11.45 16.41
N LEU A 55 -5.31 -11.32 15.32
CA LEU A 55 -5.26 -10.15 14.45
C LEU A 55 -6.26 -9.07 14.89
N ARG A 56 -5.92 -7.80 14.70
CA ARG A 56 -6.75 -6.63 15.05
C ARG A 56 -7.35 -5.92 13.83
N GLY A 57 -6.82 -6.18 12.64
CA GLY A 57 -7.27 -5.55 11.40
C GLY A 57 -6.68 -6.21 10.15
N VAL A 58 -7.11 -5.74 8.99
CA VAL A 58 -6.55 -6.09 7.68
C VAL A 58 -6.19 -4.81 6.93
N ILE A 59 -4.93 -4.67 6.54
CA ILE A 59 -4.50 -3.63 5.61
C ILE A 59 -4.65 -4.19 4.20
N VAL A 60 -5.40 -3.51 3.35
CA VAL A 60 -5.63 -3.91 1.95
C VAL A 60 -4.88 -2.96 1.04
N HIS A 61 -4.00 -3.49 0.20
CA HIS A 61 -3.26 -2.74 -0.81
C HIS A 61 -3.79 -3.09 -2.20
N GLN A 62 -4.65 -2.22 -2.74
CA GLN A 62 -5.40 -2.47 -3.97
C GLN A 62 -4.76 -1.79 -5.19
N HIS A 63 -4.42 -2.59 -6.20
CA HIS A 63 -3.88 -2.11 -7.48
C HIS A 63 -4.90 -1.33 -8.32
N GLY A 64 -4.42 -0.66 -9.37
CA GLY A 64 -5.23 0.07 -10.35
C GLY A 64 -5.79 -0.75 -11.52
N CYS A 65 -6.40 -0.07 -12.48
CA CYS A 65 -7.04 -0.70 -13.64
C CYS A 65 -6.03 -1.23 -14.67
N GLY A 66 -6.44 -2.26 -15.42
CA GLY A 66 -5.72 -2.79 -16.58
C GLY A 66 -4.59 -3.76 -16.23
N GLU A 67 -4.22 -4.59 -17.20
CA GLU A 67 -3.32 -5.75 -17.01
C GLU A 67 -1.99 -5.37 -16.33
N GLY A 68 -1.39 -4.24 -16.71
CA GLY A 68 -0.15 -3.75 -16.12
C GLY A 68 -0.26 -3.52 -14.61
N SER A 69 -1.39 -2.95 -14.16
CA SER A 69 -1.66 -2.71 -12.74
C SER A 69 -2.07 -4.00 -12.02
N CYS A 70 -2.78 -4.90 -12.69
CA CYS A 70 -3.18 -6.19 -12.12
C CYS A 70 -1.96 -7.02 -11.68
N ARG A 71 -0.85 -6.95 -12.44
CA ARG A 71 0.45 -7.55 -12.05
C ARG A 71 1.04 -6.95 -10.77
N SER A 72 0.80 -5.68 -10.49
CA SER A 72 1.25 -5.06 -9.23
C SER A 72 0.59 -5.72 -8.02
N GLY A 73 -0.70 -6.08 -8.13
CA GLY A 73 -1.45 -6.80 -7.09
C GLY A 73 -0.82 -8.12 -6.64
N LEU A 74 -0.07 -8.80 -7.51
CA LEU A 74 0.58 -10.09 -7.20
C LEU A 74 1.62 -9.98 -6.09
N THR A 75 2.18 -8.78 -5.88
CA THR A 75 3.32 -8.54 -4.98
C THR A 75 2.99 -7.70 -3.75
N GLY A 76 1.80 -7.08 -3.68
CA GLY A 76 1.49 -6.13 -2.60
C GLY A 76 1.61 -6.73 -1.20
N ALA A 77 1.23 -8.00 -1.03
CA ALA A 77 1.36 -8.70 0.26
C ALA A 77 2.82 -8.95 0.68
N TYR A 78 3.79 -8.86 -0.24
CA TYR A 78 5.22 -9.09 -0.02
C TYR A 78 6.01 -7.78 0.20
N ASP A 79 5.34 -6.63 0.24
CA ASP A 79 5.99 -5.34 0.46
C ASP A 79 6.43 -5.18 1.92
N LEU A 80 7.74 -5.13 2.17
CA LEU A 80 8.32 -5.08 3.51
C LEU A 80 7.91 -3.82 4.29
N HIS A 81 7.67 -2.70 3.61
CA HIS A 81 7.32 -1.43 4.24
C HIS A 81 5.86 -1.45 4.70
N TRP A 82 4.95 -1.92 3.86
CA TRP A 82 3.55 -2.15 4.25
C TRP A 82 3.41 -3.27 5.29
N GLN A 83 4.27 -4.30 5.25
CA GLN A 83 4.35 -5.31 6.31
C GLN A 83 4.81 -4.73 7.65
N ALA A 84 5.67 -3.71 7.67
CA ALA A 84 6.08 -3.04 8.90
C ALA A 84 4.89 -2.35 9.58
N LEU A 85 4.04 -1.66 8.80
CA LEU A 85 2.80 -1.08 9.29
C LEU A 85 1.83 -2.15 9.79
N ALA A 86 1.61 -3.20 9.01
CA ALA A 86 0.74 -4.31 9.39
C ALA A 86 1.20 -4.94 10.72
N ARG A 87 2.50 -5.22 10.86
CA ARG A 87 3.08 -5.79 12.08
C ARG A 87 2.90 -4.89 13.29
N LYS A 88 3.13 -3.58 13.17
CA LYS A 88 2.98 -2.62 14.28
C LYS A 88 1.57 -2.63 14.88
N HIS A 89 0.56 -2.90 14.05
CA HIS A 89 -0.85 -2.84 14.43
C HIS A 89 -1.50 -4.21 14.64
N ASP A 90 -0.72 -5.29 14.67
CA ASP A 90 -1.25 -6.66 14.72
C ASP A 90 -2.25 -6.94 13.59
N CYS A 91 -1.98 -6.38 12.41
CA CYS A 91 -2.81 -6.52 11.23
C CYS A 91 -2.20 -7.52 10.25
N ALA A 92 -3.06 -8.11 9.42
CA ALA A 92 -2.61 -8.80 8.22
C ALA A 92 -2.46 -7.80 7.06
N LEU A 93 -1.62 -8.11 6.08
CA LEU A 93 -1.50 -7.35 4.83
C LEU A 93 -2.06 -8.18 3.67
N LEU A 94 -3.08 -7.68 2.99
CA LEU A 94 -3.77 -8.36 1.91
C LEU A 94 -3.67 -7.57 0.61
N ALA A 95 -3.35 -8.26 -0.48
CA ALA A 95 -3.32 -7.69 -1.82
C ALA A 95 -4.17 -8.56 -2.77
N PRO A 96 -5.25 -8.01 -3.34
CA PRO A 96 -5.97 -8.63 -4.44
C PRO A 96 -5.18 -8.49 -5.74
N SER A 97 -5.40 -9.39 -6.68
CA SER A 97 -4.95 -9.27 -8.08
C SER A 97 -6.11 -9.74 -8.96
N TYR A 98 -6.89 -8.79 -9.46
CA TYR A 98 -7.98 -9.04 -10.40
C TYR A 98 -7.40 -9.32 -11.78
N GLU A 99 -7.86 -10.36 -12.46
CA GLU A 99 -7.40 -10.74 -13.80
C GLU A 99 -8.25 -10.04 -14.87
N GLN A 100 -8.32 -8.71 -14.81
CA GLN A 100 -9.06 -7.89 -15.78
C GLN A 100 -8.40 -8.00 -17.16
N PRO A 101 -9.10 -8.45 -18.21
CA PRO A 101 -8.56 -8.49 -19.57
C PRO A 101 -8.22 -7.10 -20.11
N ASP A 102 -7.28 -7.00 -21.05
CA ASP A 102 -7.01 -5.73 -21.75
C ASP A 102 -8.29 -5.11 -22.30
N LYS A 103 -8.42 -3.79 -22.14
CA LYS A 103 -9.58 -2.96 -22.54
C LYS A 103 -10.92 -3.32 -21.90
N ALA A 104 -11.01 -4.34 -21.05
CA ALA A 104 -12.24 -4.62 -20.32
C ALA A 104 -12.60 -3.43 -19.41
N ASP A 105 -13.90 -3.24 -19.15
CA ASP A 105 -14.34 -2.14 -18.30
C ASP A 105 -13.90 -2.35 -16.85
N CYS A 106 -13.05 -1.46 -16.34
CA CYS A 106 -12.55 -1.51 -14.98
C CYS A 106 -13.66 -1.38 -13.93
N GLN A 107 -14.78 -0.71 -14.27
CA GLN A 107 -15.93 -0.56 -13.36
C GLN A 107 -16.49 -1.92 -12.92
N MET A 108 -16.29 -2.98 -13.70
CA MET A 108 -16.79 -4.31 -13.38
C MET A 108 -16.11 -4.96 -12.16
N TRP A 109 -15.02 -4.38 -11.64
CA TRP A 109 -14.49 -4.74 -10.33
C TRP A 109 -14.22 -3.52 -9.43
N CYS A 110 -13.86 -2.37 -10.00
CA CYS A 110 -13.49 -1.22 -9.19
C CYS A 110 -14.69 -0.50 -8.58
N ASP A 111 -15.90 -0.71 -9.11
CA ASP A 111 -17.13 -0.49 -8.37
C ASP A 111 -17.40 -1.72 -7.49
N PRO A 112 -17.30 -1.60 -6.15
CA PRO A 112 -17.48 -2.73 -5.23
C PRO A 112 -18.85 -3.41 -5.33
N ARG A 113 -19.86 -2.73 -5.88
CA ARG A 113 -21.22 -3.28 -6.07
C ARG A 113 -21.28 -4.35 -7.15
N ASN A 114 -20.30 -4.42 -8.05
CA ASN A 114 -20.20 -5.42 -9.11
C ASN A 114 -19.53 -6.72 -8.63
N GLY A 115 -19.81 -7.11 -7.39
CA GLY A 115 -19.37 -8.39 -6.81
C GLY A 115 -17.98 -8.41 -6.17
N SER A 116 -17.11 -7.42 -6.42
CA SER A 116 -15.77 -7.41 -5.84
C SER A 116 -15.77 -7.22 -4.31
N ALA A 117 -16.75 -6.48 -3.74
CA ALA A 117 -16.92 -6.40 -2.29
C ALA A 117 -17.32 -7.75 -1.67
N ALA A 118 -18.22 -8.48 -2.33
CA ALA A 118 -18.66 -9.80 -1.87
C ALA A 118 -17.52 -10.82 -1.97
N ALA A 119 -16.76 -10.82 -3.07
CA ALA A 119 -15.59 -11.67 -3.25
C ALA A 119 -14.49 -11.39 -2.20
N PHE A 120 -14.23 -10.11 -1.90
CA PHE A 120 -13.30 -9.72 -0.85
C PHE A 120 -13.76 -10.20 0.54
N GLN A 121 -15.02 -10.01 0.91
CA GLN A 121 -15.51 -10.50 2.21
C GLN A 121 -15.46 -12.03 2.30
N LYS A 122 -15.78 -12.74 1.21
CA LYS A 122 -15.62 -14.19 1.12
C LYS A 122 -14.15 -14.60 1.32
N CYS A 123 -13.19 -13.90 0.70
CA CYS A 123 -11.77 -14.22 0.84
C CYS A 123 -11.27 -14.11 2.28
N LEU A 124 -11.79 -13.19 3.08
CA LEU A 124 -11.43 -13.09 4.50
C LEU A 124 -11.90 -14.31 5.31
N VAL A 125 -13.02 -14.93 4.94
CA VAL A 125 -13.49 -16.18 5.55
C VAL A 125 -12.55 -17.33 5.18
N ASP A 126 -12.37 -17.56 3.88
CA ASP A 126 -11.57 -18.68 3.36
C ASP A 126 -10.08 -18.57 3.79
N LEU A 127 -9.51 -17.37 3.78
CA LEU A 127 -8.14 -17.13 4.26
C LEU A 127 -8.04 -17.29 5.79
N GLY A 128 -9.10 -16.94 6.53
CA GLY A 128 -9.17 -17.18 7.97
C GLY A 128 -9.10 -18.65 8.31
N GLU A 129 -9.88 -19.48 7.62
CA GLU A 129 -9.80 -20.94 7.75
C GLU A 129 -8.41 -21.46 7.35
N LYS A 130 -7.90 -21.04 6.19
CA LYS A 130 -6.63 -21.54 5.65
C LYS A 130 -5.39 -21.18 6.50
N SER A 131 -5.45 -20.05 7.19
CA SER A 131 -4.33 -19.55 8.01
C SER A 131 -4.45 -19.85 9.51
N GLY A 132 -5.58 -20.38 9.95
CA GLY A 132 -5.88 -20.55 11.38
C GLY A 132 -6.31 -19.27 12.09
N HIS A 133 -6.67 -18.22 11.36
CA HIS A 133 -7.17 -16.93 11.87
C HIS A 133 -8.64 -16.67 11.47
N PRO A 134 -9.62 -17.44 11.99
CA PRO A 134 -11.03 -17.30 11.62
C PRO A 134 -11.60 -15.91 11.95
N GLU A 135 -10.97 -15.15 12.84
CA GLU A 135 -11.34 -13.78 13.17
C GLU A 135 -11.26 -12.82 11.96
N LEU A 136 -10.44 -13.13 10.93
CA LEU A 136 -10.24 -12.29 9.73
C LEU A 136 -11.55 -11.78 9.12
N SER A 137 -12.57 -12.62 9.05
CA SER A 137 -13.90 -12.30 8.51
C SER A 137 -14.62 -11.15 9.22
N LYS A 138 -14.25 -10.85 10.47
CA LYS A 138 -14.89 -9.84 11.33
C LYS A 138 -14.04 -8.59 11.56
N LEU A 139 -12.77 -8.62 11.17
CA LEU A 139 -11.83 -7.53 11.46
C LEU A 139 -12.12 -6.26 10.65
N PRO A 140 -11.78 -5.07 11.19
CA PRO A 140 -11.79 -3.83 10.43
C PRO A 140 -10.68 -3.78 9.37
N TRP A 141 -10.82 -2.84 8.42
CA TRP A 141 -9.94 -2.69 7.27
C TRP A 141 -9.30 -1.30 7.21
N ALA A 142 -8.01 -1.24 6.86
CA ALA A 142 -7.41 -0.02 6.32
C ALA A 142 -7.18 -0.23 4.83
N LEU A 143 -7.68 0.70 4.01
CA LEU A 143 -7.78 0.50 2.57
C LEU A 143 -6.90 1.49 1.82
N TRP A 144 -5.81 1.03 1.23
CA TRP A 144 -5.07 1.80 0.23
C TRP A 144 -5.48 1.33 -1.16
N GLY A 145 -5.69 2.27 -2.08
CA GLY A 145 -6.02 1.94 -3.45
C GLY A 145 -5.53 2.95 -4.47
N HIS A 146 -5.00 2.46 -5.58
CA HIS A 146 -4.53 3.28 -6.69
C HIS A 146 -5.48 3.25 -7.90
N SER A 147 -5.83 4.40 -8.47
CA SER A 147 -6.66 4.52 -9.68
C SER A 147 -8.01 3.83 -9.48
N GLY A 148 -8.35 2.78 -10.25
CA GLY A 148 -9.49 1.91 -9.96
C GLY A 148 -9.51 1.36 -8.52
N GLY A 149 -8.36 1.07 -7.94
CA GLY A 149 -8.26 0.70 -6.54
C GLY A 149 -8.69 1.81 -5.58
N GLY A 150 -8.48 3.08 -5.93
CA GLY A 150 -8.98 4.23 -5.18
C GLY A 150 -10.51 4.36 -5.29
N HIS A 151 -11.08 4.09 -6.47
CA HIS A 151 -12.53 3.96 -6.63
C HIS A 151 -13.09 2.85 -5.73
N TRP A 152 -12.43 1.69 -5.71
CA TRP A 152 -12.83 0.55 -4.90
C TRP A 152 -12.73 0.87 -3.41
N ALA A 153 -11.59 1.37 -2.93
CA ALA A 153 -11.36 1.71 -1.53
C ALA A 153 -12.37 2.76 -1.03
N GLY A 154 -12.60 3.82 -1.81
CA GLY A 154 -13.60 4.83 -1.48
C GLY A 154 -15.03 4.27 -1.54
N GLY A 155 -15.34 3.41 -2.52
CA GLY A 155 -16.64 2.74 -2.59
C GLY A 155 -16.88 1.85 -1.37
N MET A 156 -15.86 1.14 -0.89
CA MET A 156 -15.92 0.32 0.32
C MET A 156 -16.14 1.18 1.58
N VAL A 157 -15.58 2.39 1.66
CA VAL A 157 -15.90 3.37 2.73
C VAL A 157 -17.39 3.72 2.73
N LEU A 158 -17.98 3.92 1.54
CA LEU A 158 -19.38 4.32 1.39
C LEU A 158 -20.35 3.17 1.65
N LEU A 159 -19.95 1.92 1.39
CA LEU A 159 -20.78 0.72 1.57
C LEU A 159 -20.65 0.09 2.96
N HIS A 160 -19.46 0.15 3.57
CA HIS A 160 -19.13 -0.52 4.83
C HIS A 160 -18.35 0.38 5.81
N PRO A 161 -18.82 1.62 6.09
CA PRO A 161 -18.08 2.58 6.90
C PRO A 161 -17.76 2.08 8.32
N GLU A 162 -18.56 1.18 8.87
CA GLU A 162 -18.36 0.54 10.17
C GLU A 162 -17.19 -0.46 10.20
N ARG A 163 -16.77 -0.95 9.02
CA ARG A 163 -15.62 -1.85 8.86
C ARG A 163 -14.35 -1.10 8.49
N VAL A 164 -14.40 0.15 8.03
CA VAL A 164 -13.21 0.86 7.53
C VAL A 164 -12.59 1.78 8.59
N ALA A 165 -11.35 1.46 8.99
CA ALA A 165 -10.51 2.24 9.90
C ALA A 165 -9.91 3.48 9.25
N ALA A 166 -9.53 3.42 7.98
CA ALA A 166 -9.03 4.56 7.20
C ALA A 166 -8.96 4.17 5.72
N ALA A 167 -9.00 5.16 4.82
CA ALA A 167 -8.80 4.93 3.40
C ALA A 167 -7.88 5.96 2.73
N TRP A 168 -6.98 5.48 1.88
CA TRP A 168 -6.09 6.29 1.05
C TRP A 168 -6.41 6.06 -0.42
N LEU A 169 -6.85 7.11 -1.09
CA LEU A 169 -7.41 7.10 -2.43
C LEU A 169 -6.40 7.74 -3.39
N ARG A 170 -5.43 6.95 -3.87
CA ARG A 170 -4.41 7.42 -4.80
C ARG A 170 -5.00 7.51 -6.20
N SER A 171 -5.11 8.71 -6.74
CA SER A 171 -5.50 8.97 -8.15
C SER A 171 -6.84 8.37 -8.59
N GLY A 172 -7.80 8.21 -7.68
CA GLY A 172 -9.13 7.70 -8.01
C GLY A 172 -10.10 7.76 -6.84
N VAL A 173 -11.34 8.18 -7.09
CA VAL A 173 -12.41 8.34 -6.09
C VAL A 173 -13.75 7.86 -6.65
N PRO A 174 -14.64 7.28 -5.83
CA PRO A 174 -15.97 6.91 -6.29
C PRO A 174 -16.77 8.17 -6.59
N LEU A 175 -17.78 8.01 -7.45
CA LEU A 175 -18.65 9.11 -7.85
C LEU A 175 -19.72 9.33 -6.77
N LEU A 176 -19.94 10.58 -6.33
CA LEU A 176 -21.03 10.94 -5.39
C LEU A 176 -22.21 11.66 -6.07
N LYS A 177 -22.01 12.19 -7.28
CA LYS A 177 -23.02 12.90 -8.07
C LYS A 177 -23.03 12.38 -9.50
N ALA A 178 -24.20 12.27 -10.12
CA ALA A 178 -24.31 11.81 -11.50
C ALA A 178 -23.39 12.63 -12.43
N ASN A 179 -22.69 11.94 -13.32
CA ASN A 179 -21.83 12.55 -14.32
C ASN A 179 -22.42 12.25 -15.71
N THR A 180 -22.93 13.28 -16.38
CA THR A 180 -23.58 13.15 -17.69
C THR A 180 -22.64 12.63 -18.79
N THR A 181 -21.33 12.88 -18.67
CA THR A 181 -20.30 12.37 -19.59
C THR A 181 -19.87 10.93 -19.30
N ARG A 182 -20.25 10.38 -18.13
CA ARG A 182 -19.96 9.00 -17.70
C ARG A 182 -21.22 8.37 -17.12
N SER A 183 -22.31 8.41 -17.89
CA SER A 183 -23.65 8.02 -17.45
C SER A 183 -23.78 6.56 -17.00
N THR A 184 -22.86 5.69 -17.40
CA THR A 184 -22.80 4.29 -16.98
C THR A 184 -22.28 4.11 -15.55
N ILE A 185 -21.50 5.06 -15.03
CA ILE A 185 -20.97 5.03 -13.66
C ILE A 185 -22.03 5.59 -12.71
N LYS A 186 -22.55 4.72 -11.84
CA LYS A 186 -23.59 5.10 -10.89
C LYS A 186 -22.98 5.82 -9.68
N PRO A 187 -23.55 6.94 -9.22
CA PRO A 187 -23.11 7.56 -7.98
C PRO A 187 -23.36 6.64 -6.78
N HIS A 188 -22.57 6.83 -5.74
CA HIS A 188 -22.79 6.25 -4.42
C HIS A 188 -23.58 7.23 -3.55
N ASN A 189 -24.34 6.67 -2.61
CA ASN A 189 -24.87 7.44 -1.50
C ASN A 189 -23.74 7.75 -0.50
N LEU A 190 -23.79 8.91 0.14
CA LEU A 190 -22.89 9.29 1.23
C LEU A 190 -23.61 9.14 2.58
N PRO A 191 -23.50 8.01 3.27
CA PRO A 191 -24.10 7.83 4.59
C PRO A 191 -23.32 8.60 5.67
N ASP A 192 -24.01 9.06 6.72
CA ASP A 192 -23.38 9.81 7.83
C ASP A 192 -22.26 9.04 8.52
N ALA A 193 -22.34 7.71 8.56
CA ALA A 193 -21.29 6.86 9.11
C ALA A 193 -19.97 6.99 8.34
N ALA A 194 -20.01 7.22 7.01
CA ALA A 194 -18.81 7.41 6.20
C ALA A 194 -18.08 8.73 6.51
N LEU A 195 -18.80 9.76 7.00
CA LEU A 195 -18.18 11.03 7.42
C LEU A 195 -17.22 10.84 8.61
N LYS A 196 -17.37 9.76 9.37
CA LYS A 196 -16.53 9.42 10.54
C LYS A 196 -15.28 8.62 10.18
N VAL A 197 -15.10 8.25 8.90
CA VAL A 197 -13.94 7.51 8.42
C VAL A 197 -12.89 8.50 7.92
N PRO A 198 -11.64 8.46 8.43
CA PRO A 198 -10.54 9.20 7.84
C PRO A 198 -10.28 8.78 6.39
N VAL A 199 -10.30 9.76 5.48
CA VAL A 199 -10.04 9.55 4.04
C VAL A 199 -8.99 10.54 3.55
N MET A 200 -7.96 10.05 2.85
CA MET A 200 -7.00 10.86 2.13
C MET A 200 -7.21 10.73 0.63
N CYS A 201 -7.50 11.83 -0.05
CA CYS A 201 -7.40 11.93 -1.51
C CYS A 201 -5.95 12.28 -1.89
N ASN A 202 -5.31 11.47 -2.72
CA ASN A 202 -3.90 11.66 -3.08
C ASN A 202 -3.71 11.63 -4.61
N PRO A 203 -4.01 12.72 -5.34
CA PRO A 203 -3.68 12.82 -6.75
C PRO A 203 -2.23 13.30 -6.96
N GLY A 204 -1.66 12.98 -8.12
CA GLY A 204 -0.48 13.66 -8.64
C GLY A 204 -0.83 15.02 -9.24
N THR A 205 0.08 15.99 -9.14
CA THR A 205 -0.17 17.35 -9.61
C THR A 205 -0.48 17.42 -11.11
N LYS A 206 0.08 16.51 -11.92
CA LYS A 206 -0.13 16.49 -13.39
C LYS A 206 -1.46 15.85 -13.81
N GLU A 207 -2.29 15.46 -12.86
CA GLU A 207 -3.60 14.84 -13.09
C GLU A 207 -4.75 15.86 -13.08
N GLY A 208 -4.54 17.03 -13.69
CA GLY A 208 -5.55 18.07 -13.83
C GLY A 208 -5.31 19.33 -12.98
N LEU A 209 -4.40 19.29 -12.00
CA LEU A 209 -4.07 20.47 -11.20
C LEU A 209 -3.11 21.40 -11.95
N THR A 210 -1.92 20.92 -12.30
CA THR A 210 -0.91 21.68 -13.06
C THR A 210 -0.93 21.40 -14.55
N VAL A 211 -1.38 20.21 -14.98
CA VAL A 211 -1.53 19.82 -16.39
C VAL A 211 -2.97 19.40 -16.64
N LYS A 212 -3.75 20.27 -17.29
CA LYS A 212 -5.20 20.12 -17.45
C LYS A 212 -5.60 19.16 -18.58
N ASP A 213 -4.90 19.22 -19.71
CA ASP A 213 -5.25 18.46 -20.93
C ASP A 213 -4.48 17.14 -21.05
N SER A 214 -4.15 16.50 -19.92
CA SER A 214 -3.50 15.19 -19.91
C SER A 214 -4.54 14.06 -19.98
N ARG A 215 -4.11 12.84 -20.32
CA ARG A 215 -4.95 11.62 -20.24
C ARG A 215 -5.65 11.47 -18.88
N PHE A 216 -5.04 11.96 -17.80
CA PHE A 216 -5.54 11.89 -16.43
C PHE A 216 -6.04 13.25 -15.90
N GLY A 217 -6.23 14.25 -16.77
CA GLY A 217 -6.65 15.61 -16.38
C GLY A 217 -7.99 15.68 -15.65
N GLY A 218 -8.83 14.66 -15.78
CA GLY A 218 -10.12 14.56 -15.07
C GLY A 218 -10.02 14.07 -13.61
N VAL A 219 -8.85 13.67 -13.12
CA VAL A 219 -8.70 13.12 -11.75
C VAL A 219 -8.82 14.23 -10.72
N TRP A 220 -8.13 15.36 -10.88
CA TRP A 220 -8.23 16.48 -9.94
C TRP A 220 -9.65 17.02 -9.79
N PRO A 221 -10.38 17.38 -10.87
CA PRO A 221 -11.77 17.82 -10.75
C PRO A 221 -12.69 16.81 -10.06
N ALA A 222 -12.49 15.51 -10.30
CA ALA A 222 -13.26 14.47 -9.63
C ALA A 222 -12.97 14.41 -8.12
N ASN A 223 -11.69 14.55 -7.73
CA ASN A 223 -11.27 14.62 -6.33
C ASN A 223 -11.81 15.86 -5.64
N GLU A 224 -11.83 17.02 -6.30
CA GLU A 224 -12.41 18.26 -5.75
C GLU A 224 -13.90 18.08 -5.42
N VAL A 225 -14.67 17.51 -6.35
CA VAL A 225 -16.09 17.22 -6.10
C VAL A 225 -16.24 16.26 -4.92
N PHE A 226 -15.54 15.13 -4.93
CA PHE A 226 -15.60 14.14 -3.84
C PHE A 226 -15.23 14.73 -2.48
N PHE A 227 -14.12 15.47 -2.41
CA PHE A 227 -13.66 16.16 -1.21
C PHE A 227 -14.72 17.14 -0.69
N ASN A 228 -15.23 18.01 -1.56
CA ASN A 228 -16.19 19.05 -1.17
C ASN A 228 -17.50 18.45 -0.64
N GLU A 229 -18.02 17.38 -1.26
CA GLU A 229 -19.24 16.71 -0.78
C GLU A 229 -19.09 16.13 0.63
N ILE A 230 -17.93 15.56 0.95
CA ILE A 230 -17.65 14.97 2.26
C ILE A 230 -17.33 16.08 3.28
N ARG A 231 -16.44 17.00 2.93
CA ARG A 231 -15.95 18.03 3.85
C ARG A 231 -17.03 19.05 4.20
N ALA A 232 -17.91 19.42 3.26
CA ALA A 232 -19.04 20.32 3.53
C ALA A 232 -20.01 19.77 4.58
N LYS A 233 -20.02 18.46 4.81
CA LYS A 233 -20.80 17.78 5.86
C LYS A 233 -19.98 17.48 7.13
N GLY A 234 -18.79 18.06 7.25
CA GLY A 234 -17.89 17.86 8.40
C GLY A 234 -17.10 16.55 8.37
N GLY A 235 -17.08 15.83 7.24
CA GLY A 235 -16.37 14.57 7.14
C GLY A 235 -14.86 14.68 7.30
N LEU A 236 -14.24 13.60 7.78
CA LEU A 236 -12.80 13.49 8.05
C LEU A 236 -12.01 13.22 6.76
N VAL A 237 -12.00 14.17 5.85
CA VAL A 237 -11.36 14.05 4.53
C VAL A 237 -10.26 15.08 4.33
N SER A 238 -9.21 14.67 3.63
CA SER A 238 -8.04 15.50 3.32
C SER A 238 -7.61 15.32 1.87
N VAL A 239 -6.75 16.23 1.42
CA VAL A 239 -6.10 16.15 0.11
C VAL A 239 -4.59 16.31 0.31
N ALA A 240 -3.82 15.39 -0.25
CA ALA A 240 -2.37 15.46 -0.30
C ALA A 240 -1.92 15.32 -1.75
N VAL A 241 -1.67 16.43 -2.44
CA VAL A 241 -1.22 16.39 -3.83
C VAL A 241 0.26 15.99 -3.87
N ASP A 242 0.62 15.01 -4.70
CA ASP A 242 2.01 14.70 -5.01
C ASP A 242 2.57 15.72 -6.01
N PRO A 243 3.53 16.59 -5.62
CA PRO A 243 4.02 17.64 -6.50
C PRO A 243 4.94 17.14 -7.62
N LEU A 244 5.41 15.89 -7.54
CA LEU A 244 6.40 15.35 -8.48
C LEU A 244 5.82 14.34 -9.46
N SER A 245 4.62 13.82 -9.18
CA SER A 245 4.03 12.75 -9.99
C SER A 245 2.91 13.20 -10.92
N SER A 246 2.63 12.33 -11.88
CA SER A 246 1.33 12.15 -12.50
C SER A 246 0.61 10.99 -11.81
N HIS A 247 0.07 10.04 -12.59
CA HIS A 247 -0.74 8.93 -12.14
C HIS A 247 0.08 7.78 -11.49
N GLU A 248 1.39 7.69 -11.71
CA GLU A 248 2.28 6.79 -10.94
C GLU A 248 2.33 7.16 -9.46
N CYS A 249 2.68 6.23 -8.57
CA CYS A 249 2.55 6.43 -7.11
C CYS A 249 3.61 7.31 -6.42
N GLY A 250 4.70 7.68 -7.09
CA GLY A 250 5.66 8.63 -6.52
C GLY A 250 6.29 8.15 -5.20
N ASN A 251 6.53 9.12 -4.31
CA ASN A 251 7.03 8.94 -2.95
C ASN A 251 5.89 8.83 -1.90
N GLN A 252 4.64 8.60 -2.32
CA GLN A 252 3.47 8.69 -1.44
C GLN A 252 3.52 7.84 -0.19
N ARG A 253 4.17 6.65 -0.25
CA ARG A 253 4.25 5.72 0.87
C ARG A 253 4.89 6.33 2.12
N TYR A 254 5.82 7.27 1.95
CA TYR A 254 6.50 7.94 3.05
C TYR A 254 5.59 8.91 3.82
N PHE A 255 4.40 9.22 3.28
CA PHE A 255 3.36 9.92 4.03
C PHE A 255 2.15 9.02 4.32
N ALA A 256 1.77 8.16 3.38
CA ALA A 256 0.62 7.26 3.54
C ALA A 256 0.78 6.30 4.72
N ILE A 257 1.95 5.68 4.90
CA ILE A 257 2.18 4.73 5.97
C ILE A 257 2.13 5.42 7.35
N PRO A 258 2.83 6.54 7.61
CA PRO A 258 2.68 7.29 8.85
C PRO A 258 1.26 7.83 9.09
N TRP A 259 0.55 8.23 8.03
CA TRP A 259 -0.85 8.64 8.15
C TRP A 259 -1.77 7.47 8.55
N PHE A 260 -1.59 6.29 7.95
CA PHE A 260 -2.31 5.09 8.36
C PHE A 260 -1.93 4.69 9.79
N ASP A 261 -0.66 4.79 10.17
CA ASP A 261 -0.19 4.50 11.51
C ASP A 261 -0.94 5.32 12.57
N ALA A 262 -1.09 6.63 12.34
CA ALA A 262 -1.86 7.52 13.21
C ALA A 262 -3.35 7.13 13.26
N CYS A 263 -3.95 6.83 12.11
CA CYS A 263 -5.37 6.45 12.06
C CYS A 263 -5.65 5.10 12.72
N LEU A 264 -4.80 4.09 12.48
CA LEU A 264 -4.91 2.76 13.06
C LEU A 264 -4.68 2.78 14.57
N THR A 265 -3.68 3.54 15.04
CA THR A 265 -3.43 3.77 16.47
C THR A 265 -4.68 4.30 17.18
N ALA A 266 -5.34 5.29 16.57
CA ALA A 266 -6.52 5.91 17.13
C ALA A 266 -7.76 5.01 17.06
N ARG A 267 -7.96 4.29 15.95
CA ARG A 267 -9.25 3.67 15.63
C ARG A 267 -9.33 2.17 15.84
N LEU A 268 -8.23 1.42 15.75
CA LEU A 268 -8.30 -0.02 15.95
C LEU A 268 -8.72 -0.37 17.40
N PRO A 269 -9.62 -1.34 17.58
CA PRO A 269 -9.98 -1.82 18.90
C PRO A 269 -8.77 -2.45 19.58
N LYS A 270 -8.72 -2.42 20.92
CA LYS A 270 -7.64 -3.09 21.67
C LYS A 270 -7.83 -4.61 21.66
N VAL A 271 -9.09 -5.06 21.73
CA VAL A 271 -9.46 -6.47 21.68
C VAL A 271 -9.97 -6.80 20.28
N SER A 272 -9.51 -7.90 19.71
CA SER A 272 -9.93 -8.33 18.38
C SER A 272 -11.44 -8.58 18.32
N GLY A 273 -12.06 -8.20 17.20
CA GLY A 273 -13.49 -8.36 16.95
C GLY A 273 -14.40 -7.29 17.58
N GLU A 274 -13.87 -6.40 18.43
CA GLU A 274 -14.62 -5.22 18.90
C GLU A 274 -14.81 -4.19 17.78
N LYS A 275 -15.75 -3.25 17.99
CA LYS A 275 -16.03 -2.18 17.04
C LYS A 275 -14.88 -1.18 16.95
N LEU A 276 -14.73 -0.56 15.78
CA LEU A 276 -13.81 0.57 15.59
C LEU A 276 -14.11 1.69 16.58
N LYS A 277 -13.06 2.30 17.12
CA LYS A 277 -13.18 3.51 17.93
C LYS A 277 -13.46 4.71 17.03
N THR A 278 -14.14 5.70 17.62
CA THR A 278 -14.32 7.01 17.01
C THR A 278 -12.96 7.68 16.84
N MET A 279 -12.74 8.33 15.70
CA MET A 279 -11.54 9.12 15.47
C MET A 279 -11.56 10.35 16.40
N PRO A 280 -10.51 10.60 17.18
CA PRO A 280 -10.37 11.84 17.94
C PRO A 280 -10.42 13.05 17.00
N THR A 281 -11.08 14.11 17.46
CA THR A 281 -11.20 15.38 16.70
C THR A 281 -10.57 16.55 17.44
N ASP A 282 -10.08 16.32 18.65
CA ASP A 282 -9.20 17.21 19.40
C ASP A 282 -7.78 17.17 18.80
N GLY A 283 -7.09 18.31 18.83
CA GLY A 283 -5.73 18.40 18.31
C GLY A 283 -5.60 18.27 16.79
N THR A 284 -6.71 18.40 16.05
CA THR A 284 -6.71 18.34 14.59
C THR A 284 -6.08 19.59 13.98
N TRP A 285 -5.56 19.43 12.77
CA TRP A 285 -4.94 20.49 11.97
C TRP A 285 -5.70 20.67 10.67
N LEU A 286 -5.65 21.89 10.13
CA LEU A 286 -6.33 22.28 8.90
C LEU A 286 -5.35 22.96 7.97
N GLY A 287 -5.44 22.65 6.67
CA GLY A 287 -4.60 23.25 5.64
C GLY A 287 -5.34 23.44 4.30
N PRO A 288 -4.77 24.17 3.35
CA PRO A 288 -5.30 24.28 1.99
C PRO A 288 -5.21 22.94 1.24
N ILE A 289 -6.20 22.64 0.39
CA ILE A 289 -6.25 21.36 -0.35
C ILE A 289 -5.23 21.23 -1.49
N THR A 290 -4.61 22.33 -1.91
CA THR A 290 -3.60 22.38 -2.97
C THR A 290 -2.17 22.48 -2.42
N GLY A 291 -1.98 22.23 -1.12
CA GLY A 291 -0.70 22.38 -0.43
C GLY A 291 -0.50 23.74 0.22
N GLY A 292 0.55 23.87 1.04
CA GLY A 292 0.85 25.07 1.82
C GLY A 292 1.09 24.75 3.29
N GLU A 293 0.79 25.71 4.16
CA GLU A 293 0.90 25.55 5.61
C GLU A 293 -0.39 24.96 6.20
N ALA A 294 -0.24 23.94 7.03
CA ALA A 294 -1.30 23.48 7.93
C ALA A 294 -1.08 24.09 9.31
N VAL A 295 -2.16 24.47 9.99
CA VAL A 295 -2.14 25.03 11.35
C VAL A 295 -3.10 24.25 12.26
N PRO A 296 -2.97 24.33 13.60
CA PRO A 296 -3.97 23.80 14.51
C PRO A 296 -5.37 24.33 14.15
N ALA A 297 -6.40 23.49 14.21
CA ALA A 297 -7.75 23.88 13.80
C ALA A 297 -8.27 25.13 14.51
N SER A 298 -7.88 25.35 15.77
CA SER A 298 -8.21 26.55 16.56
C SER A 298 -7.56 27.85 16.06
N LYS A 299 -6.53 27.76 15.23
CA LYS A 299 -5.81 28.88 14.61
C LYS A 299 -6.12 29.06 13.13
N PHE A 300 -6.96 28.20 12.55
CA PHE A 300 -7.32 28.28 11.14
C PHE A 300 -8.26 29.46 10.88
N THR A 301 -7.89 30.34 9.97
CA THR A 301 -8.63 31.58 9.68
C THR A 301 -9.59 31.46 8.50
N GLY A 302 -9.52 30.37 7.73
CA GLY A 302 -10.44 30.06 6.63
C GLY A 302 -11.68 29.30 7.07
N ASP A 303 -12.51 28.90 6.10
CA ASP A 303 -13.67 28.02 6.33
C ASP A 303 -13.21 26.57 6.62
N PRO A 304 -13.40 26.04 7.85
CA PRO A 304 -12.96 24.70 8.19
C PRO A 304 -13.62 23.61 7.34
N LEU A 305 -14.83 23.85 6.81
CA LEU A 305 -15.58 22.91 5.96
C LEU A 305 -15.10 22.90 4.50
N LYS A 306 -14.06 23.68 4.18
CA LYS A 306 -13.35 23.67 2.89
C LYS A 306 -11.86 23.33 3.03
N ALA A 307 -11.38 23.13 4.25
CA ALA A 307 -9.98 22.85 4.54
C ALA A 307 -9.70 21.34 4.61
N ALA A 308 -8.49 20.95 4.20
CA ALA A 308 -7.97 19.60 4.36
C ALA A 308 -7.86 19.26 5.85
N TRP A 309 -8.49 18.17 6.29
CA TRP A 309 -8.43 17.72 7.68
C TRP A 309 -7.21 16.84 7.94
N LEU A 310 -6.48 17.08 9.02
CA LEU A 310 -5.31 16.30 9.42
C LEU A 310 -5.45 15.89 10.90
N PRO A 311 -5.21 14.62 11.26
CA PRO A 311 -5.59 14.08 12.55
C PRO A 311 -4.80 14.64 13.74
N ASN A 312 -3.54 15.06 13.52
CA ASN A 312 -2.67 15.59 14.57
C ASN A 312 -1.49 16.38 13.98
N GLU A 313 -0.69 17.00 14.85
CA GLU A 313 0.48 17.79 14.47
C GLU A 313 1.56 17.01 13.71
N ALA A 314 1.87 15.78 14.13
CA ALA A 314 2.91 14.97 13.47
C ALA A 314 2.53 14.68 12.00
N VAL A 315 1.28 14.27 11.78
CA VAL A 315 0.74 14.05 10.44
C VAL A 315 0.66 15.35 9.65
N ALA A 316 0.35 16.48 10.28
CA ALA A 316 0.34 17.77 9.60
C ALA A 316 1.73 18.21 9.13
N LYS A 317 2.77 17.98 9.92
CA LYS A 317 4.16 18.23 9.51
C LYS A 317 4.58 17.33 8.35
N GLY A 318 4.30 16.02 8.44
CA GLY A 318 4.55 15.08 7.33
C GLY A 318 3.79 15.45 6.07
N TRP A 319 2.54 15.92 6.19
CA TRP A 319 1.75 16.42 5.07
C TRP A 319 2.41 17.63 4.40
N MET A 320 2.86 18.62 5.18
CA MET A 320 3.53 19.82 4.65
C MET A 320 4.82 19.48 3.90
N GLU A 321 5.63 18.56 4.43
CA GLU A 321 6.83 18.06 3.74
C GLU A 321 6.45 17.32 2.44
N TYR A 322 5.43 16.46 2.52
CA TYR A 322 4.99 15.66 1.39
C TYR A 322 4.49 16.51 0.22
N VAL A 323 3.54 17.43 0.47
CA VAL A 323 2.92 18.25 -0.59
C VAL A 323 3.88 19.31 -1.14
N LYS A 324 4.97 19.61 -0.43
CA LYS A 324 5.99 20.55 -0.88
C LYS A 324 6.94 19.91 -1.90
N ASP A 325 7.55 18.78 -1.54
CA ASP A 325 8.58 18.15 -2.39
C ASP A 325 8.71 16.63 -2.20
N THR A 326 7.79 16.00 -1.48
CA THR A 326 7.79 14.57 -1.13
C THR A 326 8.95 14.11 -0.23
N LYS A 327 9.76 15.03 0.30
CA LYS A 327 10.91 14.70 1.17
C LYS A 327 10.48 14.59 2.64
N VAL A 328 9.50 13.73 2.91
CA VAL A 328 9.09 13.41 4.29
C VAL A 328 10.30 12.92 5.09
N SER A 329 10.55 13.59 6.21
CA SER A 329 11.70 13.35 7.07
C SER A 329 11.51 12.08 7.91
N ASP A 330 12.62 11.46 8.27
CA ASP A 330 12.67 10.31 9.17
C ASP A 330 13.95 10.40 10.00
N THR A 331 13.83 10.08 11.28
CA THR A 331 14.93 10.07 12.26
C THR A 331 15.11 8.71 12.93
N THR A 332 14.29 7.74 12.56
CA THR A 332 14.29 6.39 13.14
C THR A 332 15.29 5.49 12.41
N LEU A 333 15.96 4.62 13.17
CA LEU A 333 16.90 3.67 12.59
C LEU A 333 16.14 2.42 12.12
N PRO A 334 16.47 1.84 10.96
CA PRO A 334 15.86 0.59 10.55
C PRO A 334 16.19 -0.54 11.54
N PRO A 335 15.34 -1.56 11.69
CA PRO A 335 15.65 -2.76 12.46
C PRO A 335 16.89 -3.48 11.93
N SER A 336 17.69 -4.05 12.82
CA SER A 336 18.85 -4.86 12.44
C SER A 336 18.42 -6.14 11.72
N PRO A 337 19.14 -6.56 10.66
CA PRO A 337 18.94 -7.86 10.04
C PRO A 337 19.12 -9.01 11.03
N THR A 338 18.36 -10.07 10.85
CA THR A 338 18.34 -11.26 11.72
C THR A 338 18.57 -12.53 10.91
N GLN A 339 18.74 -13.67 11.60
CA GLN A 339 18.90 -14.99 10.96
C GLN A 339 20.01 -15.01 9.90
N VAL A 340 21.10 -14.27 10.15
CA VAL A 340 22.22 -14.18 9.21
C VAL A 340 22.97 -15.51 9.21
N ARG A 341 23.11 -16.10 8.04
CA ARG A 341 23.69 -17.44 7.86
C ARG A 341 24.64 -17.44 6.67
N LEU A 342 25.82 -18.00 6.87
CA LEU A 342 26.80 -18.26 5.81
C LEU A 342 26.84 -19.76 5.52
N ILE A 343 26.60 -20.14 4.27
CA ILE A 343 26.74 -21.52 3.78
C ILE A 343 27.66 -21.51 2.57
N GLY A 344 28.83 -22.13 2.68
CA GLY A 344 29.89 -21.95 1.68
C GLY A 344 30.29 -20.48 1.61
N ASN A 345 30.08 -19.86 0.45
CA ASN A 345 30.30 -18.43 0.22
C ASN A 345 29.01 -17.61 0.08
N GLU A 346 27.86 -18.22 0.39
CA GLU A 346 26.55 -17.61 0.27
C GLU A 346 26.05 -17.12 1.64
N LEU A 347 25.90 -15.81 1.77
CA LEU A 347 25.33 -15.14 2.92
C LEU A 347 23.84 -14.88 2.69
N THR A 348 23.00 -15.29 3.63
CA THR A 348 21.55 -15.04 3.63
C THR A 348 21.11 -14.43 4.94
N TRP A 349 20.02 -13.66 4.92
CA TRP A 349 19.46 -13.02 6.12
C TRP A 349 17.96 -12.77 5.98
N GLU A 350 17.33 -12.39 7.09
CA GLU A 350 15.99 -11.83 7.14
C GLU A 350 16.06 -10.38 7.61
N ALA A 351 15.10 -9.56 7.19
CA ALA A 351 15.02 -8.17 7.61
C ALA A 351 13.58 -7.65 7.60
N GLN A 352 13.34 -6.64 8.42
CA GLN A 352 12.14 -5.83 8.39
C GLN A 352 12.49 -4.45 7.86
N ALA A 353 11.52 -3.77 7.25
CA ALA A 353 11.69 -2.39 6.84
C ALA A 353 11.48 -1.45 8.04
N ASP A 354 12.11 -0.28 7.95
CA ASP A 354 11.74 0.85 8.81
C ASP A 354 10.29 1.29 8.53
N LEU A 355 9.56 1.71 9.56
CA LEU A 355 8.15 2.10 9.41
C LEU A 355 7.99 3.44 8.67
N GLU A 356 8.85 4.42 8.95
CA GLU A 356 8.72 5.78 8.42
C GLU A 356 9.24 5.82 6.98
N SER A 357 10.43 5.27 6.74
CA SER A 357 11.14 5.43 5.47
C SER A 357 11.51 4.13 4.75
N GLY A 358 11.09 2.97 5.24
CA GLY A 358 11.27 1.70 4.54
C GLY A 358 12.71 1.21 4.52
N LEU A 359 13.08 0.41 3.52
CA LEU A 359 14.40 -0.21 3.40
C LEU A 359 15.02 0.10 2.04
N ALA A 360 16.16 0.79 2.01
CA ALA A 360 16.85 1.15 0.77
C ALA A 360 17.74 0.01 0.27
N HIS A 361 18.64 -0.47 1.12
CA HIS A 361 19.63 -1.48 0.80
C HIS A 361 20.24 -2.07 2.07
N PHE A 362 21.14 -3.04 1.89
CA PHE A 362 21.98 -3.60 2.94
C PHE A 362 23.45 -3.30 2.65
N VAL A 363 24.23 -3.08 3.70
CA VAL A 363 25.69 -3.09 3.66
C VAL A 363 26.16 -4.43 4.20
N ILE A 364 27.02 -5.09 3.44
CA ILE A 364 27.69 -6.34 3.83
C ILE A 364 29.09 -5.99 4.32
N GLU A 365 29.41 -6.47 5.51
CA GLU A 365 30.77 -6.38 6.07
C GLU A 365 31.42 -7.75 6.14
N ARG A 366 32.72 -7.81 5.86
CA ARG A 366 33.60 -8.96 6.09
C ARG A 366 34.76 -8.52 6.98
N ASP A 367 34.96 -9.24 8.08
CA ASP A 367 36.00 -8.98 9.08
C ASP A 367 35.99 -7.51 9.57
N GLY A 368 34.78 -6.98 9.78
CA GLY A 368 34.55 -5.62 10.24
C GLY A 368 34.80 -4.51 9.22
N LYS A 369 35.02 -4.87 7.93
CA LYS A 369 35.22 -3.91 6.83
C LYS A 369 34.10 -4.00 5.82
N PHE A 370 33.78 -2.89 5.17
CA PHE A 370 32.86 -2.85 4.04
C PHE A 370 33.30 -3.84 2.95
N LEU A 371 32.35 -4.64 2.47
CA LEU A 371 32.54 -5.55 1.36
C LEU A 371 31.66 -5.18 0.16
N ALA A 372 30.36 -4.96 0.38
CA ALA A 372 29.41 -4.72 -0.70
C ALA A 372 28.14 -4.00 -0.22
N THR A 373 27.36 -3.51 -1.19
CA THR A 373 25.99 -3.03 -1.00
C THR A 373 25.02 -3.93 -1.76
N VAL A 374 23.87 -4.26 -1.15
CA VAL A 374 22.85 -5.13 -1.75
C VAL A 374 21.46 -4.45 -1.75
N PRO A 375 20.83 -4.22 -2.91
CA PRO A 375 21.41 -4.40 -4.25
C PRO A 375 22.53 -3.38 -4.52
N GLU A 376 23.46 -3.72 -5.40
CA GLU A 376 24.56 -2.82 -5.79
C GLU A 376 24.04 -1.55 -6.49
N VAL A 377 23.00 -1.70 -7.31
CA VAL A 377 22.37 -0.60 -8.06
C VAL A 377 20.89 -0.51 -7.70
N ALA A 378 20.47 0.67 -7.27
CA ALA A 378 19.06 0.99 -7.07
C ALA A 378 18.35 1.25 -8.41
N LYS A 379 17.12 0.74 -8.57
CA LYS A 379 16.39 0.80 -9.86
C LYS A 379 15.00 1.42 -9.75
N ASN A 380 14.60 2.00 -8.61
CA ASN A 380 13.25 2.56 -8.47
C ASN A 380 13.07 3.84 -9.31
N PRO A 381 12.23 3.83 -10.37
CA PRO A 381 12.05 5.00 -11.22
C PRO A 381 11.01 5.99 -10.69
N PHE A 382 10.27 5.62 -9.62
CA PHE A 382 9.10 6.38 -9.16
C PHE A 382 9.38 7.22 -7.91
N GLY A 383 10.59 7.20 -7.36
CA GLY A 383 10.85 7.88 -6.09
C GLY A 383 12.22 7.54 -5.52
N ARG A 384 12.33 7.55 -4.19
CA ARG A 384 13.56 7.16 -3.50
C ARG A 384 13.96 5.72 -3.88
N PRO A 385 15.25 5.43 -4.07
CA PRO A 385 15.78 4.06 -4.06
C PRO A 385 15.24 3.22 -2.91
N ILE A 386 14.63 2.08 -3.21
CA ILE A 386 14.12 1.12 -2.23
C ILE A 386 14.53 -0.30 -2.63
N PHE A 387 14.83 -1.14 -1.64
CA PHE A 387 15.42 -2.47 -1.81
C PHE A 387 14.62 -3.32 -2.80
N GLN A 388 13.29 -3.34 -2.63
CA GLN A 388 12.37 -4.14 -3.44
C GLN A 388 12.05 -3.55 -4.82
N ASN A 389 12.54 -2.34 -5.12
CA ASN A 389 12.05 -1.45 -6.18
C ASN A 389 10.53 -1.29 -6.16
N LEU A 390 9.95 -0.48 -7.04
CA LEU A 390 8.50 -0.32 -7.12
C LEU A 390 8.00 -0.44 -8.55
N GLN A 391 6.81 -1.03 -8.65
CA GLN A 391 5.94 -0.96 -9.81
C GLN A 391 5.09 0.31 -9.76
N TYR A 392 4.40 0.57 -10.86
CA TYR A 392 3.56 1.76 -11.04
C TYR A 392 2.50 1.98 -9.94
N SER A 393 1.96 0.89 -9.38
CA SER A 393 0.96 0.89 -8.30
C SER A 393 1.52 0.63 -6.91
N ASP A 394 2.73 1.11 -6.60
CA ASP A 394 3.31 1.06 -5.25
C ASP A 394 3.51 -0.35 -4.66
N THR A 395 3.91 -1.33 -5.49
CA THR A 395 4.23 -2.69 -5.02
C THR A 395 5.62 -3.13 -5.48
N PRO A 396 6.26 -4.10 -4.80
CA PRO A 396 7.56 -4.65 -5.20
C PRO A 396 7.61 -5.09 -6.66
N THR A 397 8.76 -4.95 -7.32
CA THR A 397 8.93 -5.54 -8.66
C THR A 397 9.02 -7.06 -8.60
N GLN A 398 8.69 -7.73 -9.70
CA GLN A 398 8.96 -9.17 -9.88
C GLN A 398 10.14 -9.42 -10.82
N PRO A 399 10.97 -10.46 -10.57
CA PRO A 399 10.94 -11.33 -9.38
C PRO A 399 11.31 -10.56 -8.10
N LEU A 400 10.83 -11.03 -6.94
CA LEU A 400 11.18 -10.43 -5.66
C LEU A 400 12.70 -10.55 -5.42
N VAL A 401 13.33 -9.44 -5.01
CA VAL A 401 14.76 -9.42 -4.70
C VAL A 401 15.05 -10.29 -3.46
N PRO A 402 16.04 -11.20 -3.53
CA PRO A 402 16.42 -12.01 -2.38
C PRO A 402 17.32 -11.25 -1.40
N MET A 403 17.18 -11.54 -0.11
CA MET A 403 18.12 -11.12 0.94
C MET A 403 19.32 -12.07 0.97
N LYS A 404 20.17 -11.95 -0.06
CA LYS A 404 21.29 -12.85 -0.32
C LYS A 404 22.48 -12.09 -0.91
N TYR A 405 23.68 -12.55 -0.57
CA TYR A 405 24.94 -12.10 -1.16
C TYR A 405 25.88 -13.30 -1.37
N ILE A 406 26.61 -13.32 -2.48
CA ILE A 406 27.62 -14.35 -2.76
C ILE A 406 28.99 -13.67 -2.78
N ASP A 407 29.87 -14.07 -1.87
CA ASP A 407 31.25 -13.57 -1.82
C ASP A 407 32.15 -14.42 -2.73
N THR A 408 32.48 -13.92 -3.92
CA THR A 408 33.39 -14.59 -4.84
C THR A 408 34.87 -14.29 -4.56
N ASN A 409 35.15 -13.40 -3.61
CA ASN A 409 36.47 -12.86 -3.33
C ASN A 409 36.98 -13.26 -1.93
N ALA A 410 36.32 -14.22 -1.27
CA ALA A 410 36.77 -14.79 -0.01
C ALA A 410 38.00 -15.67 -0.25
N GLU A 411 39.01 -15.54 0.61
CA GLU A 411 40.22 -16.36 0.49
C GLU A 411 39.93 -17.80 0.95
N ALA A 412 40.23 -18.78 0.10
CA ALA A 412 40.00 -20.18 0.42
C ALA A 412 40.79 -20.60 1.68
N GLY A 413 40.11 -21.24 2.62
CA GLY A 413 40.72 -21.76 3.86
C GLY A 413 40.96 -20.72 4.96
N LYS A 414 40.62 -19.43 4.75
CA LYS A 414 40.65 -18.42 5.81
C LYS A 414 39.28 -18.29 6.49
N PRO A 415 39.23 -18.27 7.83
CA PRO A 415 37.97 -17.99 8.53
C PRO A 415 37.61 -16.52 8.35
N HIS A 416 36.39 -16.27 7.88
CA HIS A 416 35.83 -14.94 7.72
C HIS A 416 34.57 -14.78 8.55
N THR A 417 34.35 -13.56 9.04
CA THR A 417 33.15 -13.19 9.78
C THR A 417 32.36 -12.16 8.99
N TYR A 418 31.05 -12.39 8.84
CA TYR A 418 30.16 -11.52 8.08
C TYR A 418 29.12 -10.87 8.98
N ARG A 419 28.77 -9.62 8.66
CA ARG A 419 27.65 -8.90 9.26
C ARG A 419 26.86 -8.18 8.17
N VAL A 420 25.57 -7.99 8.42
CA VAL A 420 24.65 -7.28 7.54
C VAL A 420 24.09 -6.07 8.29
N ILE A 421 24.09 -4.91 7.64
CA ILE A 421 23.53 -3.67 8.16
C ILE A 421 22.42 -3.21 7.23
N ALA A 422 21.19 -3.08 7.73
CA ALA A 422 20.10 -2.45 7.00
C ALA A 422 20.26 -0.93 6.94
N VAL A 423 19.91 -0.33 5.80
CA VAL A 423 19.90 1.12 5.57
C VAL A 423 18.52 1.53 5.05
N ASN A 424 17.89 2.53 5.68
CA ASN A 424 16.57 3.03 5.25
C ASN A 424 16.71 4.08 4.13
N THR A 425 15.58 4.60 3.60
CA THR A 425 15.62 5.47 2.41
C THR A 425 16.05 6.91 2.68
N VAL A 426 16.25 7.28 3.96
CA VAL A 426 16.91 8.53 4.36
C VAL A 426 18.39 8.34 4.71
N GLY A 427 18.93 7.12 4.58
CA GLY A 427 20.35 6.82 4.75
C GLY A 427 20.78 6.46 6.18
N LEU A 428 19.83 6.31 7.11
CA LEU A 428 20.12 5.88 8.48
C LEU A 428 20.40 4.38 8.52
N LYS A 429 21.35 3.99 9.38
CA LYS A 429 21.86 2.61 9.48
C LYS A 429 21.40 1.95 10.77
N SER A 430 20.97 0.70 10.67
CA SER A 430 20.75 -0.18 11.82
C SER A 430 22.07 -0.48 12.55
N LYS A 431 21.98 -1.08 13.75
CA LYS A 431 23.13 -1.80 14.31
C LYS A 431 23.47 -2.99 13.40
N PRO A 432 24.75 -3.39 13.29
CA PRO A 432 25.10 -4.62 12.59
C PRO A 432 24.34 -5.83 13.16
N SER A 433 24.02 -6.78 12.29
CA SER A 433 23.52 -8.09 12.69
C SER A 433 24.50 -8.83 13.60
N GLU A 434 24.03 -9.91 14.20
CA GLU A 434 24.91 -10.96 14.74
C GLU A 434 25.91 -11.44 13.67
N GLU A 435 27.07 -11.90 14.14
CA GLU A 435 28.13 -12.42 13.29
C GLU A 435 27.74 -13.77 12.67
N ALA A 436 27.88 -13.87 11.34
CA ALA A 436 27.81 -15.15 10.62
C ALA A 436 29.23 -15.62 10.29
N LYS A 437 29.50 -16.90 10.59
CA LYS A 437 30.77 -17.58 10.28
C LYS A 437 30.47 -18.81 9.44
N ALA A 438 31.43 -19.23 8.62
CA ALA A 438 31.29 -20.44 7.84
C ALA A 438 31.13 -21.62 8.82
N LYS A 439 30.09 -22.42 8.60
CA LYS A 439 29.89 -23.68 9.33
C LYS A 439 30.83 -24.76 8.85
#